data_AF-A0A511AFP5-F1
#
_entry.id   AF-A0A511AFP5-F1
#
_cell.length_a   1.000
_cell.length_b   1.000
_cell.length_c   1.000
_cell.angle_alpha   90.00
_cell.angle_beta   90.00
_cell.angle_gamma   90.00
#
_symmetry.space_group_name_H-M   'P 1'
#
loop_
_entity.id
_entity.type
_entity.pdbx_description
1 polymer ?
#
loop_
_entity_poly.entity_id
_entity_poly.type
_entity_poly.pdbx_seq_one_letter_code
_entity_poly.pdbx_strand_id
1 'polypeptide(L)'
;MKRLAYTAGLVGLFAIVMLAASVQGTPTITPPFLARIDGERFEPPEPTMTPDGSPTPLPEPGSDLTEVIIGAIFLIFALVAATLIVTLVVRALMRAWRDRPLRRRDDGGAAFELSGDESPEDAAAPAIRRGIEGALRSIEERTTPADAIIAAWVGLEESAADAGLTRGRSETPAEFALRIITRRAGITDAATDLLRLYERVRFGGHQADEADRTAARAALKTIEEGWR
;
A
#
# COMPACT_ATOMS: atom_id res chain seq x y z
N MET A 1 4.48 0.49 26.44
CA MET A 1 3.35 -0.17 25.74
C MET A 1 2.03 0.58 25.91
N LYS A 2 1.52 0.81 27.14
CA LYS A 2 0.25 1.54 27.36
C LYS A 2 0.22 2.94 26.71
N ARG A 3 1.30 3.74 26.83
CA ARG A 3 1.38 5.10 26.26
C ARG A 3 1.29 5.13 24.72
N LEU A 4 1.81 4.12 24.02
CA LEU A 4 1.71 4.04 22.56
C LEU A 4 0.30 3.64 22.09
N ALA A 5 -0.39 2.79 22.86
CA ALA A 5 -1.78 2.44 22.60
C ALA A 5 -2.71 3.65 22.81
N TYR A 6 -2.43 4.48 23.82
CA TYR A 6 -3.17 5.74 24.03
C TYR A 6 -2.94 6.74 22.90
N THR A 7 -1.72 6.89 22.39
CA THR A 7 -1.46 7.79 21.25
C THR A 7 -2.12 7.30 19.97
N ALA A 8 -2.13 5.99 19.72
CA ALA A 8 -2.81 5.41 18.55
C ALA A 8 -4.33 5.58 18.64
N GLY A 9 -4.91 5.34 19.83
CA GLY A 9 -6.34 5.60 20.08
C GLY A 9 -6.71 7.08 19.95
N LEU A 10 -5.85 7.99 20.41
CA LEU A 10 -6.06 9.43 20.32
C LEU A 10 -6.03 9.93 18.87
N VAL A 11 -5.09 9.42 18.05
CA VAL A 11 -5.02 9.76 16.61
C VAL A 11 -6.22 9.21 15.86
N GLY A 12 -6.65 7.99 16.18
CA GLY A 12 -7.87 7.40 15.60
C GLY A 12 -9.13 8.19 15.96
N LEU A 13 -9.28 8.56 17.24
CA LEU A 13 -10.39 9.40 17.70
C LEU A 13 -10.36 10.78 17.03
N PHE A 14 -9.18 11.39 16.91
CA PHE A 14 -9.00 12.68 16.24
C PHE A 14 -9.41 12.62 14.77
N ALA A 15 -9.01 11.56 14.05
CA ALA A 15 -9.39 11.36 12.65
C ALA A 15 -10.91 11.18 12.48
N ILE A 16 -11.57 10.44 13.39
CA ILE A 16 -13.03 10.26 13.37
C ILE A 16 -13.74 11.58 13.66
N VAL A 17 -13.27 12.35 14.64
CA VAL A 17 -13.84 13.67 14.97
C VAL A 17 -13.66 14.64 13.79
N MET A 18 -12.49 14.62 13.14
CA MET A 18 -12.24 15.48 11.99
C MET A 18 -13.10 15.09 10.77
N LEU A 19 -13.31 13.79 10.56
CA LEU A 19 -14.22 13.27 9.52
C LEU A 19 -15.67 13.68 9.79
N ALA A 20 -16.14 13.58 11.04
CA ALA A 20 -17.48 14.00 11.43
C ALA A 20 -17.67 15.52 11.28
N ALA A 21 -16.66 16.31 11.67
CA ALA A 21 -16.67 17.77 11.50
C ALA A 21 -16.67 18.20 10.03
N SER A 22 -16.00 17.43 9.16
CA SER A 22 -15.96 17.70 7.71
C SER A 22 -17.33 17.58 7.04
N VAL A 23 -18.22 16.74 7.58
CA VAL A 23 -19.57 16.53 7.03
C VAL A 23 -20.54 17.63 7.46
N GLN A 24 -20.24 18.37 8.54
CA GLN A 24 -21.10 19.43 9.08
C GLN A 24 -20.78 20.84 8.55
N GLY A 25 -19.72 21.00 7.77
CA GLY A 25 -19.38 22.29 7.16
C GLY A 25 -20.19 22.51 5.88
N THR A 26 -21.36 23.13 5.98
CA THR A 26 -21.99 23.84 4.86
C THR A 26 -21.46 25.28 4.83
N PRO A 27 -20.40 25.60 4.07
CA PRO A 27 -19.93 26.97 3.96
C PRO A 27 -20.97 27.78 3.17
N THR A 28 -21.79 28.54 3.87
CA THR A 28 -22.56 29.63 3.28
C THR A 28 -21.58 30.78 3.01
N ILE A 29 -20.98 30.74 1.82
CA ILE A 29 -20.16 31.85 1.33
C ILE A 29 -21.11 32.98 0.95
N THR A 30 -21.42 33.88 1.89
CA THR A 30 -22.05 35.16 1.58
C THR A 30 -20.96 36.09 1.06
N PRO A 31 -20.98 36.48 -0.23
CA PRO A 31 -19.92 37.31 -0.78
C PRO A 31 -19.97 38.72 -0.17
N PRO A 32 -18.83 39.28 0.29
CA PRO A 32 -18.79 40.51 1.09
C PRO A 32 -19.07 41.80 0.29
N PHE A 33 -19.42 41.71 -1.00
CA PHE A 33 -19.67 42.89 -1.84
C PHE A 33 -21.08 43.50 -1.65
N LEU A 34 -22.01 42.81 -0.96
CA LEU A 34 -23.37 43.32 -0.73
C LEU A 34 -23.64 43.85 0.68
N ALA A 35 -22.72 43.64 1.64
CA ALA A 35 -22.85 44.15 3.01
C ALA A 35 -22.29 45.58 3.21
N ARG A 36 -21.78 46.20 2.13
CA ARG A 36 -21.22 47.56 2.14
C ARG A 36 -21.79 48.38 0.98
N ILE A 37 -23.10 48.56 0.99
CA ILE A 37 -23.73 49.72 0.37
C ILE A 37 -24.67 50.35 1.42
N ASP A 38 -24.09 50.73 2.56
CA ASP A 38 -24.59 51.86 3.35
C ASP A 38 -23.73 53.05 2.95
N GLY A 39 -24.15 53.75 1.91
CA GLY A 39 -23.39 54.84 1.31
C GLY A 39 -24.04 55.33 0.04
N GLU A 40 -24.82 56.41 0.21
CA GLU A 40 -25.45 57.24 -0.82
C GLU A 40 -26.76 56.73 -1.43
N ARG A 41 -27.85 57.26 -0.86
CA ARG A 41 -29.15 57.40 -1.52
C ARG A 41 -28.97 58.26 -2.78
N PHE A 42 -28.72 57.61 -3.91
CA PHE A 42 -28.99 58.20 -5.21
C PHE A 42 -30.47 57.95 -5.51
N GLU A 43 -31.27 59.01 -5.54
CA GLU A 43 -32.67 58.97 -5.96
C GLU A 43 -32.69 58.91 -7.50
N PRO A 44 -33.07 57.77 -8.12
CA PRO A 44 -33.15 57.67 -9.58
C PRO A 44 -34.40 58.40 -10.07
N PRO A 45 -34.39 59.09 -11.22
CA PRO A 45 -35.63 59.57 -11.82
C PRO A 45 -36.56 58.39 -12.16
N GLU A 46 -37.84 58.53 -11.85
CA GLU A 46 -38.87 57.48 -12.00
C GLU A 46 -38.82 56.80 -13.38
N PRO A 47 -38.70 55.45 -13.45
CA PRO A 47 -38.88 54.73 -14.69
C PRO A 47 -40.37 54.64 -15.04
N THR A 48 -40.71 55.06 -16.26
CA THR A 48 -41.96 54.76 -16.95
C THR A 48 -42.31 53.27 -16.80
N MET A 49 -43.48 52.98 -16.24
CA MET A 49 -44.00 51.62 -16.16
C MET A 49 -44.04 50.98 -17.55
N THR A 50 -43.29 49.90 -17.73
CA THR A 50 -43.40 48.99 -18.86
C THR A 50 -43.70 47.60 -18.28
N PRO A 51 -44.65 46.82 -18.84
CA PRO A 51 -45.20 45.67 -18.14
C PRO A 51 -44.17 44.55 -17.95
N ASP A 52 -44.25 44.00 -16.74
CA ASP A 52 -43.67 42.77 -16.20
C ASP A 52 -43.41 41.67 -17.24
N GLY A 53 -42.14 41.40 -17.47
CA GLY A 53 -41.65 40.19 -18.12
C GLY A 53 -40.82 39.42 -17.10
N SER A 54 -41.48 38.63 -16.25
CA SER A 54 -40.80 37.71 -15.33
C SER A 54 -39.84 36.80 -16.12
N PRO A 55 -38.54 36.73 -15.78
CA PRO A 55 -37.67 35.75 -16.39
C PRO A 55 -38.09 34.36 -15.87
N THR A 56 -38.50 33.49 -16.80
CA THR A 56 -38.76 32.07 -16.53
C THR A 56 -37.53 31.45 -15.84
N PRO A 57 -37.66 30.81 -14.67
CA PRO A 57 -36.52 30.11 -14.07
C PRO A 57 -36.09 28.98 -15.02
N LEU A 58 -34.80 28.99 -15.37
CA LEU A 58 -34.19 27.89 -16.11
C LEU A 58 -34.36 26.60 -15.32
N PRO A 59 -34.72 25.46 -15.96
CA PRO A 59 -34.75 24.18 -15.28
C PRO A 59 -33.34 23.85 -14.77
N GLU A 60 -33.16 23.76 -13.45
CA GLU A 60 -31.90 23.30 -12.87
C GLU A 60 -31.62 21.86 -13.35
N PRO A 61 -30.47 21.60 -14.00
CA PRO A 61 -30.13 20.25 -14.42
C PRO A 61 -29.83 19.38 -13.19
N GLY A 62 -30.79 18.53 -12.80
CA GLY A 62 -30.64 17.28 -12.05
C GLY A 62 -29.60 17.23 -10.93
N SER A 63 -29.88 17.88 -9.80
CA SER A 63 -29.11 17.82 -8.54
C SER A 63 -28.77 16.40 -8.10
N ASP A 64 -29.71 15.46 -8.25
CA ASP A 64 -29.58 14.10 -7.71
C ASP A 64 -28.42 13.32 -8.35
N LEU A 65 -28.16 13.53 -9.64
CA LEU A 65 -27.13 12.78 -10.35
C LEU A 65 -25.72 13.32 -10.03
N THR A 66 -25.60 14.63 -9.81
CA THR A 66 -24.36 15.27 -9.36
C THR A 66 -24.01 14.87 -7.93
N GLU A 67 -24.99 14.84 -7.01
CA GLU A 67 -24.79 14.39 -5.63
C GLU A 67 -24.36 12.92 -5.56
N VAL A 68 -24.97 12.05 -6.38
CA VAL A 68 -24.59 10.62 -6.46
C VAL A 68 -23.16 10.45 -6.99
N ILE A 69 -22.77 11.19 -8.03
CA ILE A 69 -21.40 11.14 -8.58
C ILE A 69 -20.37 11.60 -7.55
N ILE A 70 -20.65 12.72 -6.86
CA ILE A 70 -19.76 13.24 -5.82
C ILE A 70 -19.63 12.23 -4.69
N GLY A 71 -20.74 11.65 -4.21
CA GLY A 71 -20.74 10.60 -3.19
C GLY A 71 -19.93 9.36 -3.61
N ALA A 72 -20.08 8.92 -4.86
CA ALA A 72 -19.32 7.80 -5.40
C ALA A 72 -17.81 8.08 -5.45
N ILE A 73 -17.40 9.29 -5.85
CA ILE A 73 -15.99 9.70 -5.85
C ILE A 73 -15.42 9.66 -4.42
N PHE A 74 -16.14 10.23 -3.45
CA PHE A 74 -15.70 10.20 -2.05
C PHE A 74 -15.61 8.78 -1.49
N LEU A 75 -16.55 7.90 -1.84
CA LEU A 75 -16.52 6.49 -1.45
C LEU A 75 -15.28 5.78 -2.02
N ILE A 76 -14.95 6.02 -3.29
CA ILE A 76 -13.75 5.45 -3.93
C ILE A 76 -12.49 5.97 -3.24
N PHE A 77 -12.39 7.26 -2.98
CA PHE A 77 -11.25 7.83 -2.25
C PHE A 77 -11.13 7.26 -0.83
N ALA A 78 -12.26 7.08 -0.13
CA ALA A 78 -12.29 6.46 1.19
C ALA A 78 -11.80 5.00 1.15
N LEU A 79 -12.21 4.21 0.15
CA LEU A 79 -11.74 2.84 -0.05
C LEU A 79 -10.24 2.80 -0.35
N VAL A 80 -9.73 3.67 -1.22
CA VAL A 80 -8.30 3.77 -1.54
C VAL A 80 -7.50 4.15 -0.29
N ALA A 81 -7.95 5.16 0.46
CA ALA A 81 -7.32 5.60 1.69
C ALA A 81 -7.34 4.49 2.76
N ALA A 82 -8.47 3.80 2.95
CA ALA A 82 -8.58 2.68 3.88
C ALA A 82 -7.62 1.55 3.51
N THR A 83 -7.54 1.20 2.24
CA THR A 83 -6.61 0.18 1.73
C THR A 83 -5.17 0.58 2.01
N LEU A 84 -4.79 1.83 1.70
CA LEU A 84 -3.46 2.37 1.97
C LEU A 84 -3.12 2.33 3.47
N ILE A 85 -4.05 2.75 4.33
CA ILE A 85 -3.89 2.72 5.79
C ILE A 85 -3.70 1.29 6.28
N VAL A 86 -4.54 0.34 5.84
CA VAL A 86 -4.39 -1.08 6.22
C VAL A 86 -3.02 -1.60 5.81
N THR A 87 -2.56 -1.28 4.60
CA THR A 87 -1.25 -1.71 4.10
C THR A 87 -0.11 -1.12 4.95
N LEU A 88 -0.20 0.17 5.31
CA LEU A 88 0.78 0.84 6.17
C LEU A 88 0.76 0.30 7.61
N VAL A 89 -0.41 0.03 8.17
CA VAL A 89 -0.58 -0.56 9.51
C VAL A 89 0.02 -1.96 9.55
N VAL A 90 -0.26 -2.78 8.55
CA VAL A 90 0.30 -4.13 8.42
C VAL A 90 1.82 -4.06 8.31
N ARG A 91 2.37 -3.17 7.48
CA ARG A 91 3.82 -2.93 7.40
C ARG A 91 4.44 -2.42 8.71
N ALA A 92 3.77 -1.49 9.39
CA ALA A 92 4.24 -0.94 10.66
C ALA A 92 4.19 -2.00 11.77
N LEU A 93 3.16 -2.86 11.77
CA LEU A 93 3.02 -3.94 12.74
C LEU A 93 4.10 -5.00 12.52
N MET A 94 4.32 -5.43 11.27
CA MET A 94 5.43 -6.31 10.91
C MET A 94 6.78 -5.71 11.34
N ARG A 95 7.02 -4.44 11.05
CA ARG A 95 8.24 -3.75 11.47
C ARG A 95 8.37 -3.67 12.99
N ALA A 96 7.30 -3.37 13.72
CA ALA A 96 7.31 -3.29 15.17
C ALA A 96 7.49 -4.68 15.83
N TRP A 97 7.03 -5.74 15.18
CA TRP A 97 7.25 -7.11 15.62
C TRP A 97 8.70 -7.54 15.35
N ARG A 98 9.29 -7.07 14.24
CA ARG A 98 10.70 -7.29 13.88
C ARG A 98 11.68 -6.47 14.73
N ASP A 99 11.30 -5.25 15.07
CA ASP A 99 12.07 -4.31 15.89
C ASP A 99 11.79 -4.51 17.40
N ARG A 100 11.03 -5.53 17.81
CA ARG A 100 11.06 -5.95 19.21
C ARG A 100 12.50 -6.36 19.49
N PRO A 101 13.25 -5.62 20.34
CA PRO A 101 14.59 -6.00 20.67
C PRO A 101 14.47 -7.28 21.50
N LEU A 102 14.61 -8.44 20.84
CA LEU A 102 15.18 -9.60 21.49
C LEU A 102 16.52 -9.10 22.02
N ARG A 103 16.50 -8.93 23.34
CA ARG A 103 17.59 -8.48 24.19
C ARG A 103 18.93 -8.82 23.56
N ARG A 104 19.60 -7.77 23.07
CA ARG A 104 21.04 -7.67 22.83
C ARG A 104 21.79 -8.84 23.49
N ARG A 105 22.13 -9.85 22.70
CA ARG A 105 23.18 -10.81 23.03
C ARG A 105 24.24 -10.67 21.95
N ASP A 106 24.97 -9.59 22.13
CA ASP A 106 26.20 -9.27 21.42
C ASP A 106 27.32 -9.58 22.41
N ASP A 107 27.35 -10.84 22.83
CA ASP A 107 28.34 -11.41 23.73
C ASP A 107 28.71 -12.74 23.09
N GLY A 108 29.89 -12.75 22.48
CA GLY A 108 30.48 -13.93 21.86
C GLY A 108 30.54 -15.10 22.83
N GLY A 109 30.36 -16.30 22.28
CA GLY A 109 30.65 -17.55 22.97
C GLY A 109 29.74 -17.84 24.15
N ALA A 110 28.53 -18.31 23.89
CA ALA A 110 27.88 -19.30 24.77
C ALA A 110 26.69 -19.90 24.04
N ALA A 111 26.78 -21.21 23.82
CA ALA A 111 25.68 -22.07 23.46
C ALA A 111 24.44 -21.72 24.30
N PHE A 112 23.33 -21.46 23.63
CA PHE A 112 22.03 -21.52 24.25
C PHE A 112 21.38 -22.80 23.75
N GLU A 113 21.42 -23.82 24.61
CA GLU A 113 20.51 -24.95 24.58
C GLU A 113 19.09 -24.39 24.62
N LEU A 114 18.48 -24.24 23.44
CA LEU A 114 17.04 -24.24 23.31
C LEU A 114 16.65 -25.70 23.13
N SER A 115 15.86 -26.19 24.08
CA SER A 115 15.11 -27.42 23.95
C SER A 115 14.24 -27.35 22.70
N GLY A 116 14.67 -28.03 21.65
CA GLY A 116 14.06 -28.06 20.33
C GLY A 116 15.13 -28.31 19.27
N ASP A 117 15.25 -29.56 18.83
CA ASP A 117 16.20 -30.10 17.84
C ASP A 117 15.94 -29.59 16.41
N GLU A 118 15.52 -28.33 16.25
CA GLU A 118 15.12 -27.76 14.95
C GLU A 118 16.17 -26.75 14.50
N SER A 119 16.79 -27.02 13.34
CA SER A 119 17.75 -26.10 12.72
C SER A 119 17.06 -24.77 12.40
N PRO A 120 17.73 -23.62 12.50
CA PRO A 120 17.19 -22.33 12.03
C PRO A 120 16.67 -22.35 10.59
N GLU A 121 17.12 -23.33 9.79
CA GLU A 121 16.68 -23.56 8.42
C GLU A 121 15.28 -24.19 8.33
N ASP A 122 14.96 -25.10 9.25
CA ASP A 122 13.67 -25.78 9.30
C ASP A 122 12.58 -24.82 9.79
N ALA A 123 12.91 -23.95 10.76
CA ALA A 123 12.03 -22.89 11.23
C ALA A 123 11.67 -21.86 10.14
N ALA A 124 12.57 -21.62 9.17
CA ALA A 124 12.37 -20.69 8.07
C ALA A 124 11.50 -21.26 6.93
N ALA A 125 11.48 -22.59 6.77
CA ALA A 125 10.85 -23.26 5.63
C ALA A 125 9.35 -22.94 5.43
N PRO A 126 8.50 -22.86 6.48
CA PRO A 126 7.08 -22.53 6.30
C PRO A 126 6.84 -21.13 5.71
N ALA A 127 7.64 -20.15 6.10
CA ALA A 127 7.52 -18.77 5.59
C ALA A 127 7.91 -18.71 4.11
N ILE A 128 9.02 -19.36 3.76
CA ILE A 128 9.55 -19.37 2.39
C ILE A 128 8.60 -20.13 1.45
N ARG A 129 8.09 -21.30 1.84
CA ARG A 129 7.08 -22.04 1.04
C ARG A 129 5.84 -21.21 0.76
N ARG A 130 5.29 -20.55 1.79
CA ARG A 130 4.12 -19.66 1.64
C ARG A 130 4.44 -18.50 0.69
N GLY A 131 5.65 -17.97 0.76
CA GLY A 131 6.16 -16.95 -0.15
C GLY A 131 6.19 -17.40 -1.61
N ILE A 132 6.72 -18.59 -1.86
CA ILE A 132 6.80 -19.18 -3.21
C ILE A 132 5.40 -19.40 -3.79
N GLU A 133 4.48 -19.96 -2.99
CA GLU A 133 3.07 -20.11 -3.39
C GLU A 133 2.41 -18.76 -3.69
N GLY A 134 2.67 -17.74 -2.87
CA GLY A 134 2.20 -16.38 -3.09
C GLY A 134 2.77 -15.75 -4.37
N ALA A 135 4.06 -15.97 -4.64
CA ALA A 135 4.73 -15.50 -5.84
C ALA A 135 4.14 -16.15 -7.10
N LEU A 136 3.92 -17.47 -7.07
CA LEU A 136 3.25 -18.22 -8.15
C LEU A 136 1.82 -17.75 -8.40
N ARG A 137 1.10 -17.32 -7.37
CA ARG A 137 -0.23 -16.73 -7.53
C ARG A 137 -0.14 -15.33 -8.15
N SER A 138 0.76 -14.50 -7.62
CA SER A 138 0.92 -13.13 -8.09
C SER A 138 1.33 -13.04 -9.56
N ILE A 139 2.10 -14.00 -10.06
CA ILE A 139 2.50 -14.02 -11.48
C ILE A 139 1.33 -14.30 -12.42
N GLU A 140 0.29 -14.98 -11.93
CA GLU A 140 -0.94 -15.29 -12.68
C GLU A 140 -1.97 -14.15 -12.59
N GLU A 141 -2.07 -13.50 -11.44
CA GLU A 141 -3.10 -12.46 -11.19
C GLU A 141 -2.82 -11.14 -11.92
N ARG A 142 -1.56 -10.85 -12.25
CA ARG A 142 -1.17 -9.57 -12.86
C ARG A 142 -1.39 -9.58 -14.38
N THR A 143 -2.02 -8.52 -14.88
CA THR A 143 -2.32 -8.38 -16.32
C THR A 143 -1.03 -8.27 -17.15
N THR A 144 -0.13 -7.35 -16.79
CA THR A 144 1.09 -7.12 -17.56
C THR A 144 2.20 -8.10 -17.13
N PRO A 145 3.03 -8.59 -18.08
CA PRO A 145 4.18 -9.43 -17.73
C PRO A 145 5.16 -8.75 -16.78
N ALA A 146 5.40 -7.45 -16.97
CA ALA A 146 6.31 -6.67 -16.14
C ALA A 146 5.83 -6.62 -14.68
N ASP A 147 4.55 -6.31 -14.45
CA ASP A 147 3.99 -6.26 -13.10
C ASP A 147 3.94 -7.64 -12.45
N ALA A 148 3.71 -8.70 -13.24
CA ALA A 148 3.74 -10.08 -12.79
C ALA A 148 5.11 -10.47 -12.23
N ILE A 149 6.18 -10.20 -12.98
CA ILE A 149 7.57 -10.49 -12.59
C ILE A 149 7.95 -9.68 -11.35
N ILE A 150 7.62 -8.38 -11.33
CA ILE A 150 7.92 -7.49 -10.19
C ILE A 150 7.19 -7.97 -8.93
N ALA A 151 5.89 -8.26 -9.04
CA ALA A 151 5.09 -8.71 -7.90
C ALA A 151 5.60 -10.05 -7.34
N ALA A 152 5.96 -10.98 -8.21
CA ALA A 152 6.48 -12.28 -7.80
C ALA A 152 7.79 -12.16 -7.03
N TRP A 153 8.75 -11.37 -7.53
CA TRP A 153 10.02 -11.15 -6.83
C TRP A 153 9.81 -10.43 -5.48
N VAL A 154 8.98 -9.39 -5.44
CA VAL A 154 8.68 -8.67 -4.18
C VAL A 154 8.03 -9.59 -3.15
N GLY A 155 7.12 -10.48 -3.56
CA GLY A 155 6.53 -11.47 -2.67
C GLY A 155 7.57 -12.44 -2.09
N LEU A 156 8.58 -12.83 -2.88
CA LEU A 156 9.70 -13.62 -2.39
C LEU A 156 10.55 -12.85 -1.39
N GLU A 157 10.86 -11.58 -1.65
CA GLU A 157 11.60 -10.73 -0.69
C GLU A 157 10.87 -10.57 0.64
N GLU A 158 9.55 -10.37 0.60
CA GLU A 158 8.71 -10.28 1.80
C GLU A 158 8.72 -11.60 2.59
N SER A 159 8.61 -12.75 1.92
CA SER A 159 8.67 -14.05 2.60
C SER A 159 10.05 -14.38 3.18
N ALA A 160 11.13 -13.98 2.52
CA ALA A 160 12.47 -14.09 3.07
C ALA A 160 12.63 -13.20 4.31
N ALA A 161 12.04 -12.01 4.32
CA ALA A 161 12.01 -11.12 5.48
C ALA A 161 11.22 -11.71 6.66
N ASP A 162 10.20 -12.52 6.37
CA ASP A 162 9.37 -13.21 7.36
C ASP A 162 9.99 -14.52 7.88
N ALA A 163 11.07 -15.00 7.27
CA ALA A 163 11.73 -16.25 7.63
C ALA A 163 12.45 -16.24 9.00
N GLY A 164 12.38 -15.12 9.74
CA GLY A 164 12.99 -14.99 11.08
C GLY A 164 14.51 -14.85 11.06
N LEU A 165 15.13 -14.79 9.88
CA LEU A 165 16.57 -14.65 9.71
C LEU A 165 16.98 -13.17 9.63
N THR A 166 18.15 -12.86 10.16
CA THR A 166 18.65 -11.48 10.18
C THR A 166 19.41 -11.15 8.90
N ARG A 167 19.16 -9.94 8.38
CA ARG A 167 19.86 -9.36 7.24
C ARG A 167 21.20 -8.74 7.68
N GLY A 168 22.24 -8.89 6.86
CA GLY A 168 23.51 -8.21 7.07
C GLY A 168 23.39 -6.69 7.03
N ARG A 169 24.32 -5.96 7.66
CA ARG A 169 24.28 -4.49 7.78
C ARG A 169 24.27 -3.79 6.42
N SER A 170 25.06 -4.28 5.47
CA SER A 170 25.18 -3.74 4.12
C SER A 170 24.48 -4.59 3.05
N GLU A 171 23.83 -5.68 3.47
CA GLU A 171 23.12 -6.59 2.56
C GLU A 171 21.84 -5.92 2.07
N THR A 172 21.60 -5.95 0.77
CA THR A 172 20.38 -5.44 0.14
C THR A 172 19.20 -6.41 0.33
N PRO A 173 17.94 -5.97 0.14
CA PRO A 173 16.79 -6.87 0.19
C PRO A 173 16.89 -8.04 -0.80
N ALA A 174 17.35 -7.79 -2.02
CA ALA A 174 17.50 -8.80 -3.05
C ALA A 174 18.60 -9.83 -2.72
N GLU A 175 19.77 -9.37 -2.25
CA GLU A 175 20.85 -10.26 -1.79
C GLU A 175 20.40 -11.12 -0.60
N PHE A 176 19.66 -10.51 0.33
CA PHE A 176 19.09 -11.22 1.46
C PHE A 176 18.11 -12.31 1.00
N ALA A 177 17.15 -11.95 0.15
CA ALA A 177 16.17 -12.90 -0.37
C ALA A 177 16.84 -14.04 -1.12
N LEU A 178 17.82 -13.73 -1.98
CA LEU A 178 18.60 -14.74 -2.70
C LEU A 178 19.33 -15.67 -1.74
N ARG A 179 20.04 -15.14 -0.72
CA ARG A 179 20.70 -15.94 0.30
C ARG A 179 19.75 -16.85 1.06
N ILE A 180 18.54 -16.38 1.38
CA ILE A 180 17.56 -17.19 2.11
C ILE A 180 16.97 -18.28 1.23
N ILE A 181 16.52 -17.93 0.02
CA ILE A 181 15.90 -18.85 -0.93
C ILE A 181 16.88 -19.96 -1.34
N THR A 182 18.14 -19.62 -1.57
CA THR A 182 19.18 -20.55 -2.06
C THR A 182 19.86 -21.38 -0.97
N ARG A 183 19.32 -21.38 0.26
CA ARG A 183 19.80 -22.30 1.32
C ARG A 183 19.60 -23.77 0.95
N ARG A 184 18.54 -24.07 0.19
CA ARG A 184 18.35 -25.39 -0.42
C ARG A 184 19.23 -25.51 -1.66
N ALA A 185 19.89 -26.65 -1.82
CA ALA A 185 20.73 -26.91 -2.99
C ALA A 185 19.90 -27.09 -4.26
N GLY A 186 20.49 -26.75 -5.42
CA GLY A 186 19.90 -27.03 -6.74
C GLY A 186 18.96 -25.97 -7.29
N ILE A 187 18.75 -24.85 -6.59
CA ILE A 187 17.83 -23.78 -7.03
C ILE A 187 18.52 -22.40 -7.22
N THR A 188 19.84 -22.33 -7.06
CA THR A 188 20.61 -21.08 -7.17
C THR A 188 20.49 -20.43 -8.54
N ASP A 189 20.58 -21.22 -9.62
CA ASP A 189 20.50 -20.70 -10.98
C ASP A 189 19.10 -20.13 -11.26
N ALA A 190 18.05 -20.88 -10.91
CA ALA A 190 16.66 -20.43 -11.06
C ALA A 190 16.37 -19.15 -10.28
N ALA A 191 16.83 -19.07 -9.02
CA ALA A 191 16.65 -17.87 -8.20
C ALA A 191 17.43 -16.65 -8.75
N THR A 192 18.64 -16.88 -9.26
CA THR A 192 19.46 -15.83 -9.87
C THR A 192 18.88 -15.34 -11.19
N ASP A 193 18.36 -16.23 -12.02
CA ASP A 193 17.74 -15.86 -13.29
C ASP A 193 16.44 -15.08 -13.10
N LEU A 194 15.64 -15.46 -12.10
CA LEU A 194 14.46 -14.69 -11.70
C LEU A 194 14.85 -13.28 -11.22
N LEU A 195 15.89 -13.17 -10.36
CA LEU A 195 16.40 -11.87 -9.90
C LEU A 195 16.87 -11.01 -11.08
N ARG A 196 17.65 -11.58 -12.02
CA ARG A 196 18.11 -10.85 -13.21
C ARG A 196 16.95 -10.35 -14.05
N LEU A 197 15.91 -11.16 -14.23
CA LEU A 197 14.74 -10.75 -14.98
C LEU A 197 14.00 -9.60 -14.27
N TYR A 198 13.82 -9.69 -12.95
CA TYR A 198 13.29 -8.58 -12.14
C TYR A 198 14.11 -7.29 -12.30
N GLU A 199 15.44 -7.37 -12.20
CA GLU A 199 16.31 -6.20 -12.31
C GLU A 199 16.26 -5.57 -13.70
N ARG A 200 16.25 -6.38 -14.77
CA ARG A 200 16.11 -5.89 -16.15
C ARG A 200 14.78 -5.15 -16.36
N VAL A 201 13.69 -5.70 -15.84
CA VAL A 201 12.35 -5.09 -15.98
C VAL A 201 12.23 -3.82 -15.15
N ARG A 202 12.70 -3.84 -13.89
CA ARG A 202 12.52 -2.72 -12.96
C ARG A 202 13.48 -1.57 -13.20
N PHE A 203 14.75 -1.89 -13.51
CA PHE A 203 15.82 -0.90 -13.58
C PHE A 203 16.49 -0.85 -14.96
N GLY A 204 16.43 -1.94 -15.74
CA GLY A 204 17.10 -2.04 -17.04
C GLY A 204 16.32 -1.50 -18.23
N GLY A 205 15.09 -1.00 -18.05
CA GLY A 205 14.25 -0.49 -19.14
C GLY A 205 13.74 -1.57 -20.10
N HIS A 206 13.86 -2.85 -19.73
CA HIS A 206 13.39 -3.98 -20.52
C HIS A 206 11.86 -4.03 -20.53
N GLN A 207 11.25 -4.07 -21.71
CA GLN A 207 9.81 -4.31 -21.85
C GLN A 207 9.55 -5.81 -21.82
N ALA A 208 9.04 -6.31 -20.70
CA ALA A 208 8.74 -7.72 -20.53
C ALA A 208 7.59 -8.19 -21.43
N ASP A 209 7.75 -9.38 -22.02
CA ASP A 209 6.73 -10.06 -22.80
C ASP A 209 6.23 -11.35 -22.11
N GLU A 210 5.41 -12.14 -22.81
CA GLU A 210 4.89 -13.39 -22.25
C GLU A 210 5.92 -14.51 -22.14
N ALA A 211 6.98 -14.47 -22.95
CA ALA A 211 8.07 -15.41 -22.82
C ALA A 211 8.82 -15.15 -21.50
N ASP A 212 9.02 -13.88 -21.14
CA ASP A 212 9.60 -13.49 -19.86
C ASP A 212 8.73 -13.94 -18.68
N ARG A 213 7.39 -13.74 -18.75
CA ARG A 213 6.48 -14.23 -17.70
C ARG A 213 6.56 -15.74 -17.55
N THR A 214 6.62 -16.46 -18.67
CA THR A 214 6.74 -17.92 -18.70
C THR A 214 8.06 -18.38 -18.10
N ALA A 215 9.17 -17.70 -18.41
CA ALA A 215 10.49 -17.98 -17.83
C ALA A 215 10.51 -17.74 -16.32
N ALA A 216 9.95 -16.61 -15.84
CA ALA A 216 9.81 -16.33 -14.42
C ALA A 216 8.97 -17.41 -13.70
N ARG A 217 7.86 -17.84 -14.31
CA ARG A 217 7.02 -18.91 -13.77
C ARG A 217 7.79 -20.23 -13.69
N ALA A 218 8.57 -20.57 -14.70
CA ALA A 218 9.40 -21.78 -14.70
C ALA A 218 10.43 -21.73 -13.57
N ALA A 219 11.13 -20.61 -13.41
CA ALA A 219 12.08 -20.41 -12.32
C ALA A 219 11.43 -20.56 -10.93
N LEU A 220 10.24 -19.96 -10.74
CA LEU A 220 9.46 -20.10 -9.49
C LEU A 220 9.09 -21.55 -9.18
N LYS A 221 8.74 -22.35 -10.19
CA LYS A 221 8.43 -23.78 -10.01
C LYS A 221 9.66 -24.59 -9.62
N THR A 222 10.81 -24.32 -10.24
CA THR A 222 12.07 -24.96 -9.83
C THR A 222 12.43 -24.62 -8.38
N ILE A 223 12.21 -23.37 -7.97
CA ILE A 223 12.38 -22.95 -6.57
C ILE A 223 11.38 -23.68 -5.66
N GLU A 224 10.11 -23.78 -6.05
CA GLU A 224 9.08 -24.52 -5.31
C GLU A 224 9.49 -25.98 -5.09
N GLU A 225 9.97 -26.66 -6.12
CA GLU A 225 10.41 -28.05 -6.07
C GLU A 225 11.59 -28.24 -5.11
N GLY A 226 12.54 -27.28 -5.06
CA GLY A 226 13.65 -27.33 -4.11
C GLY A 226 13.27 -27.09 -2.64
N TRP A 227 12.06 -26.58 -2.39
CA TRP A 227 11.53 -26.28 -1.06
C TRP A 227 10.42 -27.25 -0.58
N ARG A 228 10.02 -28.21 -1.41
CA ARG A 228 9.15 -29.33 -1.02
C ARG A 228 9.89 -30.32 -0.12
#